data_AF-A0A1Y1I316-F1
#
_entry.id   AF-A0A1Y1I316-F1
#
_cell.length_a   1.000
_cell.length_b   1.000
_cell.length_c   1.000
_cell.angle_alpha   90.00
_cell.angle_beta   90.00
_cell.angle_gamma   90.00
#
_symmetry.space_group_name_H-M   'P 1'
#
loop_
_entity.id
_entity.type
_entity.pdbx_description
1 polymer ?
#
loop_
_entity_poly.entity_id
_entity_poly.type
_entity_poly.pdbx_seq_one_letter_code
_entity_poly.pdbx_strand_id
1 'polypeptide(L)'
;MSLTAQLANIGVVAAGSEDDKPVRGEWSKRATDALVESWGNKFLQQNRGNLTDLHWKEIEEEVNAQLNEAEKKTVIQCQNKVDGLKKRYKKEKVKPGGTYWSYYDRLGELIGSQPKQRAPAPQHPQGGAGGKVVNMHHAPHQRSFREETAALRHGLDNVAQAVREFAVLYERVEAQKAQALVEHEEKRQNFERELEAMRMQVRLHAQAQGYQD
;
A
#
# COMPACT_ATOMS: atom_id res chain seq x y z
N MET A 1 -32.09 14.15 -34.69
CA MET A 1 -32.09 14.06 -36.16
C MET A 1 -30.84 14.81 -36.64
N SER A 2 -29.66 14.22 -36.52
CA SER A 2 -28.99 13.31 -37.46
C SER A 2 -28.31 14.03 -38.64
N LEU A 3 -27.14 13.48 -39.00
CA LEU A 3 -26.40 13.57 -40.26
C LEU A 3 -25.20 14.54 -40.26
N THR A 4 -24.00 14.03 -39.94
CA THR A 4 -23.02 13.36 -40.82
C THR A 4 -22.24 14.34 -41.71
N ALA A 5 -20.92 14.36 -41.57
CA ALA A 5 -19.98 14.21 -42.69
C ALA A 5 -18.54 14.16 -42.17
N GLN A 6 -17.96 12.96 -42.20
CA GLN A 6 -16.54 12.78 -42.42
C GLN A 6 -16.23 13.24 -43.86
N LEU A 7 -15.08 13.86 -44.10
CA LEU A 7 -14.09 13.41 -45.09
C LEU A 7 -12.87 14.35 -45.13
N ALA A 8 -11.72 13.71 -45.30
CA ALA A 8 -10.37 14.25 -45.23
C ALA A 8 -10.01 15.13 -46.43
N ASN A 9 -9.00 16.00 -46.26
CA ASN A 9 -8.00 16.13 -47.31
C ASN A 9 -6.60 16.42 -46.76
N ILE A 10 -5.65 15.70 -47.33
CA ILE A 10 -4.21 15.69 -47.05
C ILE A 10 -3.58 16.89 -47.75
N GLY A 11 -2.74 17.64 -47.03
CA GLY A 11 -1.83 18.64 -47.58
C GLY A 11 -0.48 18.51 -46.89
N VAL A 12 0.43 17.76 -47.50
CA VAL A 12 1.87 17.79 -47.20
C VAL A 12 2.45 18.99 -47.94
N VAL A 13 3.16 19.89 -47.23
CA VAL A 13 4.56 20.27 -47.52
C VAL A 13 5.18 21.11 -46.38
N ALA A 14 6.25 20.54 -45.82
CA ALA A 14 7.52 21.14 -45.38
C ALA A 14 7.60 22.22 -44.27
N ALA A 15 8.03 21.71 -43.11
CA ALA A 15 9.29 22.04 -42.43
C ALA A 15 9.50 23.45 -41.84
N GLY A 16 9.17 23.55 -40.55
CA GLY A 16 9.73 24.52 -39.60
C GLY A 16 9.72 23.89 -38.20
N SER A 17 10.82 23.23 -37.84
CA SER A 17 11.21 22.67 -36.53
C SER A 17 10.30 22.98 -35.31
N GLU A 18 9.44 22.02 -34.95
CA GLU A 18 8.71 21.96 -33.66
C GLU A 18 9.50 21.15 -32.62
N ASP A 19 10.78 21.50 -32.41
CA ASP A 19 11.63 20.89 -31.37
C ASP A 19 12.06 21.96 -30.35
N ASP A 20 11.08 22.63 -29.74
CA ASP A 20 11.31 23.34 -28.46
C ASP A 20 10.05 23.33 -27.58
N LYS A 21 9.64 22.12 -27.20
CA LYS A 21 8.82 21.92 -26.02
C LYS A 21 9.49 20.86 -25.17
N PRO A 22 9.98 21.17 -23.95
CA PRO A 22 10.65 20.17 -23.13
C PRO A 22 9.66 19.05 -22.87
N VAL A 23 10.05 17.82 -23.24
CA VAL A 23 9.30 16.60 -22.95
C VAL A 23 9.17 16.51 -21.43
N ARG A 24 8.05 17.02 -20.93
CA ARG A 24 7.74 17.11 -19.52
C ARG A 24 7.63 15.67 -18.99
N GLY A 25 8.61 15.23 -18.20
CA GLY A 25 8.47 14.04 -17.36
C GLY A 25 9.19 12.76 -17.80
N GLU A 26 10.14 12.80 -18.71
CA GLU A 26 11.03 11.65 -18.89
C GLU A 26 12.07 11.63 -17.75
N TRP A 27 11.92 10.66 -16.84
CA TRP A 27 12.88 10.45 -15.76
C TRP A 27 14.23 10.09 -16.36
N SER A 28 15.21 10.98 -16.19
CA SER A 28 16.59 10.70 -16.59
C SER A 28 17.10 9.42 -15.90
N LYS A 29 18.08 8.74 -16.51
CA LYS A 29 18.71 7.57 -15.89
C LYS A 29 19.25 7.94 -14.50
N ARG A 30 19.89 9.10 -14.38
CA ARG A 30 20.42 9.63 -13.12
C ARG A 30 19.32 9.89 -12.08
N ALA A 31 18.19 10.47 -12.49
CA ALA A 31 17.04 10.67 -11.60
C ALA A 31 16.43 9.35 -11.13
N THR A 32 16.34 8.36 -12.01
CA THR A 32 15.84 7.03 -11.64
C THR A 32 16.84 6.31 -10.72
N ASP A 33 18.14 6.43 -10.98
CA ASP A 33 19.18 5.83 -10.15
C ASP A 33 19.19 6.41 -8.74
N ALA A 34 19.13 7.74 -8.61
CA ALA A 34 19.01 8.47 -7.35
C ALA A 34 17.75 8.07 -6.58
N LEU A 35 16.61 8.03 -7.26
CA LEU A 35 15.35 7.62 -6.64
C LEU A 35 15.42 6.20 -6.10
N VAL A 36 15.93 5.24 -6.87
CA VAL A 36 16.04 3.84 -6.43
C VAL A 36 16.98 3.71 -5.23
N GLU A 37 18.02 4.54 -5.15
CA GLU A 37 18.94 4.59 -4.01
C GLU A 37 18.26 5.10 -2.74
N SER A 38 17.77 6.34 -2.78
CA SER A 38 17.17 7.01 -1.62
C SER A 38 15.92 6.26 -1.14
N TRP A 39 15.05 5.84 -2.07
CA TRP A 39 13.89 5.00 -1.73
C TRP A 39 14.33 3.64 -1.17
N GLY A 40 15.32 2.98 -1.79
CA GLY A 40 15.83 1.69 -1.35
C GLY A 40 16.37 1.75 0.08
N ASN A 41 17.19 2.75 0.38
CA ASN A 41 17.75 2.98 1.71
C ASN A 41 16.66 3.18 2.77
N LYS A 42 15.71 4.10 2.52
CA LYS A 42 14.59 4.37 3.44
C LYS A 42 13.68 3.15 3.60
N PHE A 43 13.42 2.42 2.51
CA PHE A 43 12.62 1.20 2.53
C PHE A 43 13.27 0.10 3.37
N LEU A 44 14.59 -0.07 3.29
CA LEU A 44 15.33 -1.02 4.12
C LEU A 44 15.37 -0.59 5.60
N GLN A 45 15.57 0.70 5.89
CA GLN A 45 15.54 1.24 7.26
C GLN A 45 14.20 0.97 7.96
N GLN A 46 13.10 0.99 7.22
CA GLN A 46 11.76 0.68 7.72
C GLN A 46 11.41 -0.82 7.66
N ASN A 47 12.41 -1.71 7.64
CA ASN A 47 12.23 -3.17 7.55
C ASN A 47 11.35 -3.62 6.38
N ARG A 48 11.46 -2.94 5.23
CA ARG A 48 10.60 -3.16 4.05
C ARG A 48 9.11 -2.90 4.31
N GLY A 49 8.81 -2.10 5.33
CA GLY A 49 7.48 -1.68 5.75
C GLY A 49 6.94 -0.49 4.96
N ASN A 50 5.80 0.03 5.41
CA ASN A 50 5.14 1.14 4.74
C ASN A 50 5.85 2.47 5.04
N LEU A 51 6.18 3.22 3.99
CA LEU A 51 6.78 4.55 4.12
C LEU A 51 5.69 5.58 4.38
N THR A 52 5.88 6.38 5.44
CA THR A 52 5.00 7.52 5.78
C THR A 52 5.30 8.74 4.90
N ASP A 53 4.38 9.71 4.89
CA ASP A 53 4.54 10.96 4.13
C ASP A 53 5.83 11.72 4.46
N LEU A 54 6.29 11.65 5.71
CA LEU A 54 7.56 12.25 6.13
C LEU A 54 8.74 11.58 5.43
N HIS A 55 8.79 10.24 5.42
CA HIS A 55 9.84 9.51 4.71
C HIS A 55 9.84 9.83 3.22
N TRP A 56 8.66 10.01 2.62
CA TRP A 56 8.55 10.38 1.22
C TRP A 56 9.05 11.80 0.91
N LYS A 57 8.84 12.75 1.83
CA LYS A 57 9.44 14.09 1.73
C LYS A 57 10.96 14.04 1.83
N GLU A 58 11.51 13.23 2.74
CA GLU A 58 12.96 13.04 2.85
C GLU A 58 13.55 12.44 1.56
N ILE A 59 12.87 11.46 0.96
CA ILE A 59 13.29 10.87 -0.34
C ILE A 59 13.24 11.93 -1.44
N GLU A 60 12.17 12.73 -1.52
CA GLU A 60 12.07 13.82 -2.49
C GLU A 60 13.23 14.80 -2.35
N GLU A 61 13.54 15.23 -1.12
CA GLU A 61 14.63 16.16 -0.85
C GLU A 61 15.98 15.57 -1.24
N GLU A 62 16.24 14.32 -0.88
CA GLU A 62 17.49 13.61 -1.21
C GLU A 62 17.67 13.44 -2.72
N VAL A 63 16.61 13.06 -3.43
CA VAL A 63 16.62 12.92 -4.90
C VAL A 63 16.87 14.28 -5.56
N ASN A 64 16.19 15.33 -5.12
CA ASN A 64 16.39 16.67 -5.68
C ASN A 64 17.75 17.27 -5.31
N ALA A 65 18.36 16.89 -4.19
CA ALA A 65 19.71 17.31 -3.83
C ALA A 65 20.77 16.66 -4.73
N GLN A 66 20.57 15.40 -5.12
CA GLN A 66 21.45 14.69 -6.04
C GLN A 66 21.28 15.14 -7.51
N LEU A 67 20.10 15.68 -7.84
CA LEU A 67 19.79 16.21 -9.16
C LEU A 67 20.06 17.70 -9.22
N ASN A 68 21.14 18.09 -9.89
CA ASN A 68 21.31 19.47 -10.36
C ASN A 68 20.43 19.75 -11.61
N GLU A 69 19.14 19.40 -11.53
CA GLU A 69 18.15 19.63 -12.58
C GLU A 69 17.33 20.88 -12.24
N ALA A 70 16.99 21.69 -13.26
CA ALA A 70 16.19 22.91 -13.07
C ALA A 70 14.75 22.59 -12.60
N GLU A 71 14.21 21.44 -12.99
CA GLU A 71 12.87 20.99 -12.60
C GLU A 71 12.94 19.96 -11.46
N LYS A 72 12.62 20.41 -10.26
CA LYS A 72 12.53 19.55 -9.07
C LYS A 72 11.38 18.55 -9.18
N LYS A 73 11.63 17.33 -8.75
CA LYS A 73 10.63 16.26 -8.68
C LYS A 73 9.81 16.41 -7.41
N THR A 74 8.51 16.17 -7.47
CA THR A 74 7.63 16.20 -6.30
C THR A 74 7.55 14.84 -5.59
N VAL A 75 7.08 14.81 -4.34
CA VAL A 75 6.76 13.57 -3.62
C VAL A 75 5.91 12.61 -4.45
N ILE A 76 4.84 13.12 -5.07
CA ILE A 76 3.89 12.31 -5.84
C ILE A 76 4.57 11.71 -7.08
N GLN A 77 5.45 12.47 -7.74
CA GLN A 77 6.20 11.96 -8.89
C GLN A 77 7.15 10.83 -8.48
N CYS A 78 7.83 10.96 -7.33
CA CYS A 78 8.70 9.93 -6.79
C CYS A 78 7.92 8.64 -6.47
N GLN A 79 6.77 8.77 -5.78
CA GLN A 79 5.88 7.65 -5.47
C GLN A 79 5.41 6.92 -6.73
N ASN A 80 4.86 7.66 -7.71
CA ASN A 80 4.39 7.12 -8.98
C ASN A 80 5.51 6.38 -9.74
N LYS A 81 6.73 6.92 -9.71
CA LYS A 81 7.88 6.30 -10.36
C LYS A 81 8.28 5.00 -9.66
N VAL A 82 8.35 4.97 -8.33
CA VAL A 82 8.61 3.74 -7.55
C VAL A 82 7.55 2.68 -7.83
N ASP A 83 6.27 3.07 -7.89
CA ASP A 83 5.19 2.13 -8.19
C ASP A 83 5.29 1.56 -9.60
N GLY A 84 5.64 2.39 -10.59
CA GLY A 84 5.92 1.94 -11.95
C GLY A 84 7.07 0.94 -12.01
N LEU A 85 8.16 1.21 -11.26
CA LEU A 85 9.33 0.34 -11.16
C LEU A 85 8.97 -1.01 -10.52
N LYS A 86 8.24 -1.02 -9.39
CA LYS A 86 7.76 -2.25 -8.74
C LYS A 86 6.83 -3.05 -9.66
N LYS A 87 5.91 -2.38 -10.37
CA LYS A 87 5.01 -3.02 -11.34
C LYS A 87 5.80 -3.68 -12.47
N ARG A 88 6.81 -2.99 -13.02
CA ARG A 88 7.66 -3.54 -14.08
C ARG A 88 8.49 -4.73 -13.58
N TYR A 89 9.06 -4.65 -12.39
CA TYR A 89 9.78 -5.77 -11.76
C TYR A 89 8.90 -7.03 -11.64
N LYS A 90 7.65 -6.89 -11.15
CA LYS A 90 6.72 -8.02 -11.05
C LYS A 90 6.44 -8.69 -12.40
N LYS A 91 6.28 -7.90 -13.47
CA LYS A 91 6.10 -8.42 -14.83
C LYS A 91 7.35 -9.14 -15.35
N GLU A 92 8.51 -8.56 -15.07
CA GLU A 92 9.78 -9.08 -15.56
C GLU A 92 10.20 -10.38 -14.85
N LYS A 93 9.85 -10.53 -13.57
CA LYS A 93 10.14 -11.71 -12.76
C LYS A 93 9.55 -13.01 -13.30
N VAL A 94 8.40 -12.94 -13.99
CA VAL A 94 7.71 -14.13 -14.54
C VAL A 94 8.07 -14.41 -16.00
N LYS A 95 8.99 -13.63 -16.58
CA LYS A 95 9.33 -13.72 -17.99
C LYS A 95 10.33 -14.86 -18.25
N PRO A 96 9.98 -15.87 -19.07
CA PRO A 96 10.92 -16.94 -19.42
C PRO A 96 12.04 -16.40 -20.32
N GLY A 97 13.29 -16.81 -20.07
CA GLY A 97 14.46 -16.40 -20.84
C GLY A 97 15.30 -15.27 -20.22
N GLY A 98 15.02 -14.88 -18.98
CA GLY A 98 15.74 -13.81 -18.28
C GLY A 98 15.34 -12.41 -18.75
N THR A 99 15.98 -11.39 -18.19
CA THR A 99 15.69 -10.00 -18.52
C THR A 99 16.95 -9.18 -18.71
N TYR A 100 16.89 -8.27 -19.68
CA TYR A 100 17.92 -7.27 -19.95
C TYR A 100 17.60 -5.91 -19.28
N TRP A 101 16.57 -5.86 -18.44
CA TRP A 101 16.19 -4.61 -17.81
C TRP A 101 17.16 -4.24 -16.68
N SER A 102 17.89 -3.14 -16.85
CA SER A 102 19.00 -2.72 -15.97
C SER A 102 18.65 -2.46 -14.49
N TYR A 103 17.37 -2.36 -14.13
CA TYR A 103 16.93 -2.19 -12.74
C TYR A 103 16.41 -3.48 -12.11
N TYR A 104 16.36 -4.59 -12.85
CA TYR A 104 15.78 -5.83 -12.36
C TYR A 104 16.50 -6.37 -11.12
N ASP A 105 17.82 -6.51 -11.19
CA ASP A 105 18.62 -7.06 -10.09
C ASP A 105 18.59 -6.13 -8.87
N ARG A 106 18.76 -4.82 -9.09
CA ARG A 106 18.73 -3.80 -8.03
C ARG A 106 17.40 -3.78 -7.28
N LEU A 107 16.27 -3.90 -7.99
CA LEU A 107 14.96 -4.06 -7.35
C LEU A 107 14.85 -5.44 -6.70
N GLY A 108 15.35 -6.49 -7.33
CA GLY A 108 15.38 -7.83 -6.77
C GLY A 108 16.07 -7.92 -5.41
N GLU A 109 17.17 -7.21 -5.20
CA GLU A 109 17.84 -7.15 -3.90
C GLU A 109 16.99 -6.41 -2.84
N LEU A 110 16.36 -5.30 -3.24
CA LEU A 110 15.53 -4.46 -2.36
C LEU A 110 14.22 -5.13 -1.94
N ILE A 111 13.51 -5.77 -2.88
CA ILE A 111 12.16 -6.32 -2.66
C ILE A 111 12.08 -7.85 -2.76
N GLY A 112 13.10 -8.54 -3.25
CA GLY A 112 13.14 -10.00 -3.33
C GLY A 112 13.32 -10.64 -1.95
N SER A 113 12.67 -11.79 -1.72
CA SER A 113 12.71 -12.52 -0.46
C SER A 113 14.15 -12.78 -0.01
N GLN A 114 14.55 -12.19 1.13
CA GLN A 114 15.74 -12.67 1.82
C GLN A 114 15.45 -14.10 2.28
N PRO A 115 16.38 -15.07 2.12
CA PRO A 115 16.31 -16.26 2.94
C PRO A 115 16.32 -15.78 4.39
N LYS A 116 15.30 -16.16 5.16
CA LYS A 116 15.29 -15.96 6.62
C LYS A 116 16.67 -16.35 7.11
N GLN A 117 17.41 -15.40 7.69
CA GLN A 117 18.64 -15.72 8.40
C GLN A 117 18.28 -16.77 9.45
N ARG A 118 18.64 -18.01 9.15
CA ARG A 118 18.45 -19.13 10.06
C ARG A 118 19.43 -18.85 11.19
N ALA A 119 18.91 -18.58 12.39
CA ALA A 119 19.73 -18.50 13.58
C ALA A 119 20.67 -19.72 13.65
N PRO A 120 21.94 -19.56 14.07
CA PRO A 120 22.86 -20.68 14.17
C PRO A 120 22.29 -21.66 15.20
N ALA A 121 21.95 -22.86 14.75
CA ALA A 121 21.46 -23.92 15.63
C ALA A 121 22.58 -24.32 16.62
N PRO A 122 22.25 -24.59 17.90
CA PRO A 122 23.23 -25.05 18.88
C PRO A 122 23.77 -26.42 18.45
N GLN A 123 25.10 -26.52 18.37
CA GLN A 123 25.80 -27.78 18.12
C GLN A 123 25.71 -28.65 19.38
N HIS A 124 25.29 -29.91 19.23
CA HIS A 124 25.54 -30.95 20.21
C HIS A 124 26.18 -32.16 19.50
N PRO A 125 27.23 -32.79 20.06
CA PRO A 125 28.07 -33.76 19.35
C PRO A 125 27.61 -35.21 19.55
N GLN A 126 28.32 -36.11 18.84
CA GLN A 126 28.33 -37.59 18.93
C GLN A 126 27.39 -38.25 17.90
N GLY A 127 27.78 -39.17 17.01
CA GLY A 127 28.98 -39.98 16.80
C GLY A 127 28.50 -41.29 16.14
N GLY A 128 29.26 -41.88 15.20
CA GLY A 128 29.02 -43.26 14.76
C GLY A 128 28.92 -43.49 13.24
N ALA A 129 29.80 -44.38 12.76
CA ALA A 129 30.09 -44.71 11.37
C ALA A 129 29.04 -45.62 10.68
N GLY A 130 29.09 -45.66 9.34
CA GLY A 130 28.51 -46.74 8.55
C GLY A 130 28.12 -46.32 7.14
N GLY A 131 28.99 -46.54 6.16
CA GLY A 131 28.73 -46.23 4.76
C GLY A 131 27.74 -47.19 4.08
N LYS A 132 27.04 -46.67 3.07
CA LYS A 132 26.64 -47.41 1.86
C LYS A 132 26.37 -46.40 0.74
N VAL A 133 27.17 -46.52 -0.32
CA VAL A 133 26.93 -45.89 -1.62
C VAL A 133 25.90 -46.71 -2.39
N VAL A 134 24.82 -46.10 -2.85
CA VAL A 134 24.11 -46.53 -4.07
C VAL A 134 23.38 -45.35 -4.74
N ASN A 135 23.91 -45.05 -5.92
CA ASN A 135 23.31 -44.57 -7.16
C ASN A 135 22.39 -43.34 -7.21
N MET A 136 22.86 -42.39 -8.01
CA MET A 136 22.24 -41.14 -8.40
C MET A 136 21.42 -41.35 -9.68
N HIS A 137 20.12 -41.08 -9.63
CA HIS A 137 19.31 -40.76 -10.80
C HIS A 137 18.72 -39.35 -10.60
N HIS A 138 19.01 -38.48 -11.56
CA HIS A 138 18.65 -37.05 -11.56
C HIS A 138 17.14 -36.85 -11.76
N ALA A 139 16.53 -36.04 -10.89
CA ALA A 139 15.42 -35.14 -11.23
C ALA A 139 15.27 -33.99 -10.20
N PRO A 140 16.00 -32.86 -10.32
CA PRO A 140 15.81 -31.72 -9.44
C PRO A 140 14.98 -30.64 -10.15
N HIS A 141 13.65 -30.75 -10.15
CA HIS A 141 12.81 -29.59 -10.55
C HIS A 141 11.41 -29.48 -9.91
N GLN A 142 10.92 -30.45 -9.13
CA GLN A 142 9.56 -30.38 -8.55
C GLN A 142 9.47 -29.91 -7.08
N ARG A 143 10.57 -29.93 -6.31
CA ARG A 143 10.55 -29.45 -4.91
C ARG A 143 10.26 -27.95 -4.80
N SER A 144 10.86 -27.16 -5.69
CA SER A 144 10.71 -25.69 -5.70
C SER A 144 9.27 -25.24 -5.95
N PHE A 145 8.55 -25.93 -6.85
CA PHE A 145 7.17 -25.57 -7.20
C PHE A 145 6.16 -25.92 -6.08
N ARG A 146 6.41 -27.00 -5.32
CA ARG A 146 5.58 -27.42 -4.18
C ARG A 146 5.76 -26.51 -2.95
N GLU A 147 6.95 -25.94 -2.78
CA GLU A 147 7.27 -25.04 -1.66
C GLU A 147 6.71 -23.62 -1.91
N GLU A 148 6.77 -23.15 -3.16
CA GLU A 148 6.16 -21.88 -3.60
C GLU A 148 4.62 -21.88 -3.50
N THR A 149 3.99 -23.00 -3.85
CA THR A 149 2.52 -23.17 -3.69
C THR A 149 2.09 -23.26 -2.22
N ALA A 150 2.95 -23.73 -1.31
CA ALA A 150 2.68 -23.72 0.13
C ALA A 150 2.80 -22.31 0.72
N ALA A 151 3.80 -21.53 0.31
CA ALA A 151 3.94 -20.13 0.72
C ALA A 151 2.76 -19.27 0.24
N LEU A 152 2.28 -19.49 -0.99
CA LEU A 152 1.11 -18.81 -1.53
C LEU A 152 -0.17 -19.15 -0.75
N ARG A 153 -0.39 -20.43 -0.41
CA ARG A 153 -1.52 -20.86 0.43
C ARG A 153 -1.49 -20.20 1.79
N HIS A 154 -0.34 -20.21 2.47
CA HIS A 154 -0.18 -19.55 3.76
C HIS A 154 -0.42 -18.03 3.66
N GLY A 155 0.01 -17.39 2.57
CA GLY A 155 -0.28 -15.98 2.32
C GLY A 155 -1.79 -15.70 2.19
N LEU A 156 -2.51 -16.55 1.46
CA LEU A 156 -3.96 -16.45 1.31
C LEU A 156 -4.70 -16.71 2.62
N ASP A 157 -4.24 -17.69 3.40
CA ASP A 157 -4.82 -18.01 4.72
C ASP A 157 -4.65 -16.84 5.70
N ASN A 158 -3.48 -16.19 5.70
CA ASN A 158 -3.23 -14.98 6.49
C ASN A 158 -4.17 -13.83 6.11
N VAL A 159 -4.38 -13.61 4.80
CA VAL A 159 -5.29 -12.56 4.33
C VAL A 159 -6.73 -12.90 4.72
N ALA A 160 -7.17 -14.14 4.53
CA ALA A 160 -8.51 -14.57 4.92
C ALA A 160 -8.73 -14.43 6.43
N GLN A 161 -7.71 -14.72 7.24
CA GLN A 161 -7.75 -14.52 8.69
C GLN A 161 -7.84 -13.04 9.07
N ALA A 162 -7.01 -12.19 8.47
CA ALA A 162 -7.06 -10.75 8.69
C ALA A 162 -8.44 -10.18 8.35
N VAL A 163 -9.03 -10.57 7.22
CA VAL A 163 -10.39 -10.14 6.82
C VAL A 163 -11.44 -10.55 7.86
N ARG A 164 -11.35 -11.77 8.41
CA ARG A 164 -12.26 -12.21 9.48
C ARG A 164 -12.10 -11.39 10.76
N GLU A 165 -10.87 -11.13 11.17
CA GLU A 165 -10.58 -10.32 12.36
C GLU A 165 -11.08 -8.87 12.19
N PHE A 166 -10.88 -8.29 11.00
CA PHE A 166 -11.41 -6.97 10.68
C PHE A 166 -12.94 -6.94 10.71
N ALA A 167 -13.62 -7.98 10.23
CA ALA A 167 -15.08 -8.05 10.30
C ALA A 167 -15.59 -8.01 11.74
N VAL A 168 -14.96 -8.77 12.65
CA VAL A 168 -15.32 -8.79 14.08
C VAL A 168 -15.05 -7.43 14.74
N LEU A 169 -13.92 -6.79 14.44
CA LEU A 169 -13.60 -5.47 14.95
C LEU A 169 -14.59 -4.41 14.43
N TYR A 170 -14.93 -4.47 13.15
CA TYR A 170 -15.89 -3.56 12.53
C TYR A 170 -17.26 -3.67 13.17
N GLU A 171 -17.76 -4.89 13.37
CA GLU A 171 -19.04 -5.12 14.07
C GLU A 171 -19.04 -4.51 15.47
N ARG A 172 -17.95 -4.66 16.24
CA ARG A 172 -17.82 -4.05 17.57
C ARG A 172 -17.85 -2.51 17.50
N VAL A 173 -17.15 -1.92 16.53
CA VAL A 173 -17.10 -0.46 16.35
C VAL A 173 -18.48 0.08 15.99
N GLU A 174 -19.17 -0.57 15.05
CA GLU A 174 -20.53 -0.15 14.66
C GLU A 174 -21.53 -0.33 15.82
N ALA A 175 -21.40 -1.40 16.61
CA ALA A 175 -22.21 -1.59 17.82
C ALA A 175 -21.98 -0.48 18.86
N GLN A 176 -20.73 -0.07 19.08
CA GLN A 176 -20.40 1.05 19.97
C GLN A 176 -20.98 2.38 19.47
N LYS A 177 -20.93 2.65 18.17
CA LYS A 177 -21.55 3.84 17.59
C LYS A 177 -23.06 3.83 17.76
N ALA A 178 -23.70 2.68 17.53
CA ALA A 178 -25.15 2.54 17.72
C ALA A 178 -25.55 2.77 19.19
N GLN A 179 -24.79 2.21 20.14
CA GLN A 179 -25.00 2.44 21.58
C GLN A 179 -24.84 3.92 21.95
N ALA A 180 -23.81 4.58 21.44
CA ALA A 180 -23.58 6.00 21.70
C ALA A 180 -24.72 6.89 21.17
N LEU A 181 -25.28 6.55 19.99
CA LEU A 181 -26.43 7.26 19.43
C LEU A 181 -27.68 7.09 20.31
N VAL A 182 -27.94 5.86 20.78
CA VAL A 182 -29.06 5.57 21.70
C VAL A 182 -28.89 6.34 23.01
N GLU A 183 -27.69 6.35 23.60
CA GLU A 183 -27.42 7.06 24.86
C GLU A 183 -27.63 8.58 24.71
N HIS A 184 -27.19 9.16 23.59
CA HIS A 184 -27.40 10.58 23.32
C HIS A 184 -28.89 10.90 23.14
N GLU A 185 -29.63 10.05 22.44
CA GLU A 185 -31.07 10.17 22.26
C GLU A 185 -31.84 10.02 23.58
N GLU A 186 -31.41 9.10 24.46
CA GLU A 186 -31.97 8.94 25.80
C GLU A 186 -31.75 10.20 26.65
N LYS A 187 -30.55 10.78 26.62
CA LYS A 187 -30.28 12.05 27.32
C LYS A 187 -31.17 13.18 26.80
N ARG A 188 -31.37 13.26 25.47
CA ARG A 188 -32.27 14.24 24.85
C ARG A 188 -33.71 14.08 25.35
N GLN A 189 -34.23 12.86 25.32
CA GLN A 189 -35.58 12.55 25.80
C GLN A 189 -35.73 12.78 27.30
N ASN A 190 -34.70 12.48 28.10
CA ASN A 190 -34.76 12.71 29.55
C ASN A 190 -34.85 14.19 29.89
N PHE A 191 -34.03 15.02 29.24
CA PHE A 191 -34.09 16.47 29.40
C PHE A 191 -35.47 17.04 29.00
N GLU A 192 -36.05 16.54 27.90
CA GLU A 192 -37.38 16.94 27.47
C GLU A 192 -38.47 16.55 28.48
N ARG A 193 -38.43 15.33 29.01
CA ARG A 193 -39.36 14.88 30.06
C ARG A 193 -39.24 15.72 31.34
N GLU A 194 -38.02 16.04 31.77
CA GLU A 194 -37.79 16.90 32.95
C GLU A 194 -38.33 18.31 32.72
N LEU A 195 -38.13 18.86 31.52
CA LEU A 195 -38.66 20.16 31.15
C LEU A 195 -40.20 20.17 31.14
N GLU A 196 -40.82 19.12 30.61
CA GLU A 196 -42.28 18.96 30.62
C GLU A 196 -42.83 18.81 32.03
N ALA A 197 -42.17 18.03 32.88
CA ALA A 197 -42.54 17.89 34.29
C ALA A 197 -42.50 19.24 35.01
N MET A 198 -41.43 20.02 34.82
CA MET A 198 -41.30 21.36 35.39
C MET A 198 -42.41 22.30 34.89
N ARG A 199 -42.69 22.30 33.58
CA ARG A 199 -43.78 23.09 32.98
C ARG A 199 -45.14 22.72 33.57
N MET A 200 -45.41 21.43 33.75
CA MET A 200 -46.67 20.97 34.34
C MET A 200 -46.77 21.38 35.82
N GLN A 201 -45.69 21.29 36.59
CA GLN A 201 -45.67 21.75 37.99
C GLN A 201 -45.99 23.24 38.12
N VAL A 202 -45.43 24.08 37.25
CA VAL A 202 -45.72 25.52 37.24
C VAL A 202 -47.20 25.78 36.95
N ARG A 203 -47.76 25.06 35.96
CA ARG A 203 -49.18 25.19 35.61
C ARG A 203 -50.10 24.78 36.77
N LEU A 204 -49.77 23.68 37.45
CA LEU A 204 -50.53 23.20 38.60
C LEU A 204 -50.44 24.17 39.79
N HIS A 205 -49.25 24.71 40.10
CA HIS A 205 -49.10 25.73 41.15
C HIS A 205 -49.92 26.98 40.86
N ALA A 206 -49.93 27.45 39.60
CA ALA A 206 -50.75 28.60 39.21
C ALA A 206 -52.26 28.37 39.39
N GLN A 207 -52.75 27.15 39.09
CA GLN A 207 -54.17 26.79 39.30
C GLN A 207 -54.55 26.73 40.78
N ALA A 208 -53.66 26.21 41.64
CA ALA A 208 -53.91 26.12 43.08
C ALA A 208 -53.98 27.51 43.73
N GLN A 209 -53.14 28.46 43.28
CA GLN A 209 -53.14 29.83 43.78
C GLN A 209 -54.39 30.61 43.36
N GLY A 210 -54.94 30.36 42.17
CA GLY A 210 -56.18 30.98 41.70
C GLY A 210 -57.47 30.47 42.34
N TYR A 211 -57.42 29.49 43.25
CA TYR A 211 -58.57 28.97 44.01
C TYR A 211 -58.70 29.58 45.43
N GLN A 212 -57.77 30.47 45.82
CA GLN A 212 -57.75 31.11 47.14
C GLN A 212 -58.12 32.60 47.15
N ASP A 213 -58.49 33.17 45.98
CA ASP A 213 -59.06 34.51 45.82
C ASP A 213 -60.53 34.42 45.36
#